data_AF-A0A497JLJ8-F1
#
_entry.id   AF-A0A497JLJ8-F1
#
_cell.length_a   1.000
_cell.length_b   1.000
_cell.length_c   1.000
_cell.angle_alpha   90.00
_cell.angle_beta   90.00
_cell.angle_gamma   90.00
#
_symmetry.space_group_name_H-M   'P 1'
#
loop_
_entity.id
_entity.type
_entity.pdbx_description
1 polymer ?
#
loop_
_entity_poly.entity_id
_entity_poly.type
_entity_poly.pdbx_seq_one_letter_code
_entity_poly.pdbx_strand_id
1 'polypeptide(L)'
;MEKKKLAITITTATIILLTLIAPLITVKATTDPADWYKTVQGVLDTDYYSLYPFEKKSLTIGFSKFGEFIDPHSGHGLNYSGRDPFANEGVDMKYWLNGWVLDARYVHRSYGARHLWAFAMFADMVEYGGDWINGATDPYGAPHGGRKTSGSAVTEDITVLYDGPRRFVAVLTTHLNDTVGDDSYPVLDVIFTIVFNKVKKEVIVFKDIKLTIDSKILEGPVDIQFSNRGEWDLGPSPEWKSYAHFYHQQLRTCFGADWHLSKNITREFYYHDSSFSGTSLQLPDGGAEPYGFPVVDRSEFVYVNDVWQKRGQDYEINYATGEITFYEQLTADDVKVYYKLYKIDSETRKPIALPHEFDLAQIIASDTAVTGFAAFWPILSDYTVYGWARSLEPLYNVSEPDITPGEPEIPFVIGEWDFMLDYSSETTCWGKQFRGVTVYGVVNFHDADDVQGNDLNNDLVVENQIDMEITYQLDEVFNPWDLYQAVHKDTKRWVQFYNVTATDVANANLGKPLNITLEHSPVLKAAVWERYCSFSERVL
;
A
#
# COMPACT_ATOMS: atom_id res chain seq x y z
N MET A 1 3.75 35.93 66.24
CA MET A 1 3.81 34.57 65.64
C MET A 1 2.97 34.44 64.36
N GLU A 2 2.69 35.55 63.64
CA GLU A 2 1.80 35.51 62.46
C GLU A 2 2.45 35.97 61.14
N LYS A 3 3.65 36.57 61.15
CA LYS A 3 4.32 36.99 59.91
C LYS A 3 5.29 35.96 59.31
N LYS A 4 5.53 34.83 59.99
CA LYS A 4 6.37 33.73 59.49
C LYS A 4 5.58 32.59 58.84
N LYS A 5 4.25 32.53 58.99
CA LYS A 5 3.41 31.53 58.32
C LYS A 5 2.99 31.95 56.91
N LEU A 6 2.84 33.25 56.64
CA LEU A 6 2.40 33.74 55.33
C LEU A 6 3.48 33.60 54.23
N ALA A 7 4.77 33.74 54.58
CA ALA A 7 5.85 33.64 53.61
C ALA A 7 6.09 32.19 53.14
N ILE A 8 5.92 31.20 54.01
CA ILE A 8 6.11 29.79 53.66
C ILE A 8 4.94 29.28 52.82
N THR A 9 3.70 29.70 53.09
CA THR A 9 2.54 29.28 52.29
C THR A 9 2.57 29.85 50.86
N ILE A 10 3.12 31.05 50.65
CA ILE A 10 3.24 31.63 49.31
C ILE A 10 4.38 30.96 48.52
N THR A 11 5.53 30.63 49.14
CA THR A 11 6.61 29.95 48.41
C THR A 11 6.30 28.48 48.09
N THR A 12 5.55 27.77 48.93
CA THR A 12 5.14 26.38 48.65
C THR A 12 4.01 26.31 47.62
N ALA A 13 3.10 27.31 47.57
CA ALA A 13 2.06 27.36 46.54
C ALA A 13 2.61 27.68 45.14
N THR A 14 3.65 28.53 45.03
CA THR A 14 4.26 28.83 43.72
C THR A 14 5.11 27.69 43.18
N ILE A 15 5.74 26.88 44.03
CA ILE A 15 6.49 25.68 43.60
C ILE A 15 5.53 24.56 43.16
N ILE A 16 4.38 24.40 43.83
CA ILE A 16 3.36 23.40 43.44
C ILE A 16 2.63 23.82 42.16
N LEU A 17 2.46 25.13 41.89
CA LEU A 17 1.88 25.61 40.63
C LEU A 17 2.87 25.53 39.45
N LEU A 18 4.18 25.54 39.70
CA LEU A 18 5.21 25.34 38.65
C LEU A 18 5.50 23.86 38.35
N THR A 19 5.19 22.94 39.27
CA THR A 19 5.31 21.48 39.02
C THR A 19 4.04 20.85 38.46
N LEU A 20 2.92 21.59 38.40
CA LEU A 20 1.64 21.12 37.84
C LEU A 20 1.35 21.67 36.44
N ILE A 21 2.31 22.36 35.79
CA ILE A 21 2.24 22.84 34.39
C ILE A 21 3.45 22.35 33.58
N ALA A 22 3.88 21.11 33.83
CA ALA A 22 4.70 20.36 32.90
C ALA A 22 4.20 18.91 32.96
N PRO A 23 3.71 18.31 31.86
CA PRO A 23 3.99 18.62 30.45
C PRO A 23 2.74 19.15 29.71
N LEU A 24 2.89 20.21 28.91
CA LEU A 24 2.10 20.52 27.70
C LEU A 24 2.57 21.87 27.13
N ILE A 25 3.88 22.05 27.08
CA ILE A 25 4.49 22.94 26.10
C ILE A 25 5.29 22.00 25.21
N THR A 26 4.62 21.45 24.19
CA THR A 26 5.33 21.03 23.00
C THR A 26 5.91 22.30 22.40
N VAL A 27 7.20 22.53 22.64
CA VAL A 27 7.97 23.51 21.87
C VAL A 27 8.06 22.93 20.45
N LYS A 28 7.04 23.13 19.62
CA LYS A 28 7.07 22.73 18.21
C LYS A 28 7.68 23.90 17.43
N ALA A 29 9.01 23.88 17.34
CA ALA A 29 9.79 24.71 16.42
C ALA A 29 11.17 24.08 16.20
N THR A 30 11.19 22.83 15.75
CA THR A 30 12.38 22.26 15.11
C THR A 30 11.88 21.59 13.85
N THR A 31 12.35 22.04 12.70
CA THR A 31 12.30 21.26 11.45
C THR A 31 12.72 19.82 11.76
N ASP A 32 12.03 18.83 11.20
CA ASP A 32 12.38 17.43 11.40
C ASP A 32 13.88 17.20 11.16
N PRO A 33 14.55 16.35 11.96
CA PRO A 33 15.96 16.03 11.76
C PRO A 33 16.23 15.48 10.35
N ALA A 34 17.25 15.99 9.68
CA ALA A 34 17.56 15.59 8.30
C ALA A 34 17.96 14.11 8.15
N ASP A 35 18.47 13.48 9.22
CA ASP A 35 18.79 12.06 9.27
C ASP A 35 17.55 11.15 9.35
N TRP A 36 16.36 11.72 9.56
CA TRP A 36 15.11 10.99 9.41
C TRP A 36 14.73 10.74 7.95
N TYR A 37 15.39 11.40 7.00
CA TYR A 37 15.04 11.34 5.60
C TYR A 37 16.20 10.90 4.73
N LYS A 38 15.85 10.37 3.55
CA LYS A 38 16.84 9.99 2.56
C LYS A 38 16.30 10.16 1.14
N THR A 39 17.05 10.93 0.35
CA THR A 39 16.90 10.99 -1.10
C THR A 39 17.90 10.09 -1.80
N VAL A 40 17.45 9.34 -2.81
CA VAL A 40 18.28 8.47 -3.66
C VAL A 40 17.94 8.73 -5.13
N GLN A 41 18.95 9.16 -5.88
CA GLN A 41 18.83 9.47 -7.32
C GLN A 41 18.96 8.20 -8.16
N GLY A 42 18.14 8.09 -9.20
CA GLY A 42 18.33 7.15 -10.29
C GLY A 42 19.47 7.55 -11.23
N VAL A 43 19.86 6.64 -12.11
CA VAL A 43 20.95 6.77 -13.09
C VAL A 43 20.60 6.10 -14.42
N LEU A 44 19.31 5.91 -14.72
CA LEU A 44 18.85 5.31 -15.98
C LEU A 44 19.28 6.16 -17.20
N ASP A 45 19.23 7.48 -17.06
CA ASP A 45 19.63 8.44 -18.09
C ASP A 45 21.10 8.40 -18.50
N THR A 46 21.95 7.96 -17.57
CA THR A 46 23.40 7.80 -17.76
C THR A 46 23.81 6.33 -17.88
N ASP A 47 22.84 5.40 -17.91
CA ASP A 47 23.13 3.98 -17.99
C ASP A 47 23.71 3.59 -19.36
N TYR A 48 24.83 2.88 -19.33
CA TYR A 48 25.52 2.41 -20.53
C TYR A 48 24.89 1.16 -21.15
N TYR A 49 23.98 0.46 -20.44
CA TYR A 49 23.27 -0.68 -21.02
C TYR A 49 22.17 -0.20 -21.99
N SER A 50 22.15 -0.77 -23.19
CA SER A 50 21.25 -0.38 -24.28
C SER A 50 19.88 -1.04 -24.25
N LEU A 51 19.60 -1.92 -23.28
CA LEU A 51 18.44 -2.82 -23.31
C LEU A 51 17.13 -2.24 -22.73
N TYR A 52 17.14 -1.01 -22.21
CA TYR A 52 15.91 -0.34 -21.78
C TYR A 52 15.18 0.23 -23.02
N PRO A 53 13.95 -0.22 -23.33
CA PRO A 53 13.31 0.07 -24.62
C PRO A 53 12.58 1.42 -24.68
N PHE A 54 12.41 2.10 -23.54
CA PHE A 54 11.72 3.38 -23.40
C PHE A 54 12.68 4.55 -23.11
N GLU A 55 12.15 5.75 -22.90
CA GLU A 55 12.93 6.94 -22.56
C GLU A 55 13.77 6.68 -21.32
N LYS A 56 15.07 6.97 -21.45
CA LYS A 56 16.01 6.82 -20.35
C LYS A 56 16.05 8.09 -19.52
N LYS A 57 14.99 8.37 -18.76
CA LYS A 57 15.00 9.41 -17.73
C LYS A 57 15.02 8.74 -16.36
N SER A 58 15.73 9.35 -15.42
CA SER A 58 15.90 8.79 -14.08
C SER A 58 14.72 9.14 -13.17
N LEU A 59 14.27 8.15 -12.42
CA LEU A 59 13.41 8.34 -11.24
C LEU A 59 14.30 8.71 -10.05
N THR A 60 13.80 9.57 -9.17
CA THR A 60 14.43 9.89 -7.88
C THR A 60 13.43 9.64 -6.78
N ILE A 61 13.86 8.92 -5.74
CA ILE A 61 13.01 8.64 -4.59
C ILE A 61 13.47 9.44 -3.37
N GLY A 62 12.53 9.96 -2.59
CA GLY A 62 12.74 10.46 -1.25
C GLY A 62 11.83 9.73 -0.28
N PHE A 63 12.33 9.42 0.90
CA PHE A 63 11.55 8.71 1.92
C PHE A 63 12.02 9.03 3.34
N SER A 64 11.14 8.81 4.30
CA SER A 64 11.40 8.98 5.72
C SER A 64 11.70 7.64 6.42
N LYS A 65 12.26 7.70 7.63
CA LYS A 65 12.44 6.55 8.52
C LYS A 65 11.10 5.88 8.90
N PHE A 66 9.99 6.61 8.80
CA PHE A 66 8.65 6.13 9.18
C PHE A 66 7.94 5.36 8.06
N GLY A 67 8.52 5.31 6.85
CA GLY A 67 7.96 4.60 5.70
C GLY A 67 7.15 5.47 4.73
N GLU A 68 7.15 6.78 4.91
CA GLU A 68 6.53 7.74 3.98
C GLU A 68 7.48 7.96 2.79
N PHE A 69 6.97 8.02 1.56
CA PHE A 69 7.74 8.37 0.36
C PHE A 69 7.84 9.89 0.20
N ILE A 70 8.38 10.56 1.22
CA ILE A 70 8.59 12.00 1.26
C ILE A 70 9.93 12.30 1.95
N ASP A 71 10.77 13.09 1.30
CA ASP A 71 11.90 13.82 1.89
C ASP A 71 11.63 15.33 1.75
N PRO A 72 11.21 16.00 2.83
CA PRO A 72 10.82 17.40 2.78
C PRO A 72 12.00 18.36 2.68
N HIS A 73 13.23 17.90 2.94
CA HIS A 73 14.41 18.75 2.84
C HIS A 73 14.87 18.89 1.40
N SER A 74 14.70 17.83 0.61
CA SER A 74 15.04 17.82 -0.80
C SER A 74 13.85 18.15 -1.71
N GLY A 75 12.61 18.01 -1.23
CA GLY A 75 11.41 18.13 -2.07
C GLY A 75 11.23 16.95 -3.01
N HIS A 76 11.56 15.73 -2.57
CA HIS A 76 11.43 14.52 -3.37
C HIS A 76 10.65 13.44 -2.64
N GLY A 77 9.75 12.77 -3.36
CA GLY A 77 9.03 11.59 -2.95
C GLY A 77 9.16 10.52 -4.02
N LEU A 78 8.44 10.67 -5.13
CA LEU A 78 8.53 9.82 -6.31
C LEU A 78 8.77 10.66 -7.58
N ASN A 79 9.86 11.43 -7.58
CA ASN A 79 10.13 12.45 -8.58
C ASN A 79 10.59 11.84 -9.91
N TYR A 80 9.85 12.12 -10.98
CA TYR A 80 10.22 11.79 -12.35
C TYR A 80 10.04 12.98 -13.27
N SER A 81 11.13 13.46 -13.88
CA SER A 81 11.11 14.60 -14.80
C SER A 81 10.45 15.87 -14.21
N GLY A 82 10.60 16.10 -12.90
CA GLY A 82 9.99 17.23 -12.20
C GLY A 82 8.50 17.06 -11.88
N ARG A 83 7.94 15.87 -12.06
CA ARG A 83 6.61 15.47 -11.55
C ARG A 83 6.82 14.61 -10.31
N ASP A 84 6.28 15.03 -9.18
CA ASP A 84 6.34 14.28 -7.92
C ASP A 84 4.95 14.24 -7.30
N PRO A 85 4.33 13.05 -7.17
CA PRO A 85 2.98 12.94 -6.65
C PRO A 85 2.90 13.11 -5.13
N PHE A 86 4.01 12.99 -4.39
CA PHE A 86 3.99 12.90 -2.91
C PHE A 86 4.70 14.06 -2.22
N ALA A 87 5.72 14.65 -2.86
CA ALA A 87 6.47 15.79 -2.33
C ALA A 87 6.45 16.94 -3.34
N ASN A 88 5.26 17.34 -3.76
CA ASN A 88 5.08 18.37 -4.77
C ASN A 88 5.30 19.77 -4.19
N GLU A 89 6.40 20.43 -4.55
CA GLU A 89 6.72 21.80 -4.06
C GLU A 89 5.67 22.87 -4.44
N GLY A 90 4.78 22.58 -5.39
CA GLY A 90 3.64 23.43 -5.72
C GLY A 90 2.45 23.31 -4.76
N VAL A 91 2.50 22.34 -3.83
CA VAL A 91 1.47 22.02 -2.84
C VAL A 91 2.03 22.30 -1.44
N ASP A 92 1.20 22.85 -0.55
CA ASP A 92 1.61 23.11 0.85
C ASP A 92 1.90 21.77 1.56
N MET A 93 3.02 21.70 2.28
CA MET A 93 3.49 20.48 2.94
C MET A 93 2.48 19.86 3.92
N LYS A 94 1.57 20.65 4.50
CA LYS A 94 0.49 20.10 5.35
C LYS A 94 -0.52 19.25 4.57
N TYR A 95 -0.50 19.37 3.25
CA TYR A 95 -1.32 18.58 2.36
C TYR A 95 -0.59 17.38 1.79
N TRP A 96 0.74 17.26 1.92
CA TRP A 96 1.47 16.09 1.42
C TRP A 96 1.09 14.81 2.15
N LEU A 97 0.10 14.09 1.60
CA LEU A 97 -0.46 12.88 2.19
C LEU A 97 0.10 11.63 1.51
N ASN A 98 1.11 11.02 2.12
CA ASN A 98 1.62 9.70 1.74
C ASN A 98 2.02 8.91 2.98
N GLY A 99 1.70 7.61 3.02
CA GLY A 99 2.04 6.76 4.16
C GLY A 99 1.24 5.47 4.26
N TRP A 100 1.00 5.06 5.50
CA TRP A 100 0.32 3.81 5.84
C TRP A 100 -0.56 3.94 7.08
N VAL A 101 -1.60 3.09 7.15
CA VAL A 101 -2.51 2.95 8.29
C VAL A 101 -2.58 1.49 8.71
N LEU A 102 -2.57 1.25 10.01
CA LEU A 102 -2.68 -0.06 10.64
C LEU A 102 -3.78 -0.03 11.71
N ASP A 103 -4.66 -1.01 11.67
CA ASP A 103 -5.65 -1.30 12.70
C ASP A 103 -5.49 -2.75 13.17
N ALA A 104 -5.38 -2.98 14.48
CA ALA A 104 -5.17 -4.31 15.04
C ALA A 104 -6.09 -4.58 16.23
N ARG A 105 -6.81 -5.70 16.19
CA ARG A 105 -7.67 -6.19 17.27
C ARG A 105 -7.15 -7.54 17.78
N TYR A 106 -7.01 -7.67 19.10
CA TYR A 106 -6.50 -8.89 19.72
C TYR A 106 -7.03 -9.08 21.14
N VAL A 107 -6.80 -10.25 21.72
CA VAL A 107 -7.18 -10.53 23.11
C VAL A 107 -5.93 -10.70 23.97
N HIS A 108 -5.82 -9.87 25.00
CA HIS A 108 -4.79 -9.99 26.03
C HIS A 108 -5.33 -10.80 27.22
N ARG A 109 -4.58 -11.79 27.69
CA ARG A 109 -5.02 -12.72 28.75
C ARG A 109 -5.44 -12.06 30.05
N SER A 110 -4.86 -10.90 30.38
CA SER A 110 -5.19 -10.15 31.59
C SER A 110 -6.12 -8.97 31.35
N TYR A 111 -6.16 -8.44 30.13
CA TYR A 111 -6.83 -7.16 29.82
C TYR A 111 -8.05 -7.32 28.89
N GLY A 112 -8.35 -8.54 28.44
CA GLY A 112 -9.47 -8.81 27.53
C GLY A 112 -9.18 -8.31 26.12
N ALA A 113 -10.24 -7.94 25.38
CA ALA A 113 -10.11 -7.35 24.06
C ALA A 113 -9.32 -6.04 24.09
N ARG A 114 -8.43 -5.91 23.11
CA ARG A 114 -7.54 -4.77 22.90
C ARG A 114 -7.66 -4.31 21.45
N HIS A 115 -7.50 -3.01 21.26
CA HIS A 115 -7.52 -2.36 19.96
C HIS A 115 -6.35 -1.37 19.90
N LEU A 116 -5.46 -1.61 18.95
CA LEU A 116 -4.29 -0.77 18.68
C LEU A 116 -4.39 -0.29 17.24
N TRP A 117 -4.36 1.02 17.05
CA TRP A 117 -4.24 1.62 15.73
C TRP A 117 -3.00 2.51 15.68
N ALA A 118 -2.41 2.60 14.49
CA ALA A 118 -1.26 3.45 14.22
C ALA A 118 -1.27 3.87 12.76
N PHE A 119 -0.81 5.09 12.48
CA PHE A 119 -0.53 5.52 11.12
C PHE A 119 0.70 6.40 11.10
N ALA A 120 1.49 6.26 10.03
CA ALA A 120 2.48 7.24 9.64
C ALA A 120 2.11 7.74 8.25
N MET A 121 1.43 8.87 8.24
CA MET A 121 1.27 9.76 7.10
C MET A 121 2.24 10.91 7.29
N PHE A 122 2.77 11.52 6.23
CA PHE A 122 3.63 12.68 6.43
C PHE A 122 2.89 13.89 7.04
N ALA A 123 1.62 14.06 6.68
CA ALA A 123 0.76 15.13 7.17
C ALA A 123 -0.67 14.64 7.51
N ASP A 124 -1.46 15.49 8.17
CA ASP A 124 -2.87 15.22 8.52
C ASP A 124 -3.84 16.33 8.03
N MET A 125 -3.47 17.06 6.97
CA MET A 125 -4.19 18.23 6.43
C MET A 125 -4.18 19.48 7.32
N VAL A 126 -3.66 19.38 8.55
CA VAL A 126 -3.55 20.50 9.50
C VAL A 126 -2.09 20.77 9.83
N GLU A 127 -1.35 19.73 10.19
CA GLU A 127 0.06 19.75 10.53
C GLU A 127 0.81 18.66 9.77
N TYR A 128 2.14 18.77 9.71
CA TYR A 128 3.02 17.80 9.06
C TYR A 128 4.25 17.49 9.90
N GLY A 129 4.93 16.40 9.54
CA GLY A 129 6.16 15.93 10.17
C GLY A 129 6.02 15.70 11.68
N GLY A 130 7.15 15.83 12.39
CA GLY A 130 7.28 15.62 13.83
C GLY A 130 7.35 14.15 14.22
N ASP A 131 7.88 13.86 15.41
CA ASP A 131 7.91 12.48 15.91
C ASP A 131 6.49 11.97 16.27
N TRP A 132 6.39 10.69 16.62
CA TRP A 132 5.15 10.02 16.99
C TRP A 132 4.36 10.75 18.08
N ILE A 133 3.08 10.96 17.81
CA ILE A 133 2.06 11.31 18.80
C ILE A 133 1.51 10.02 19.39
N ASN A 134 1.97 9.69 20.59
CA ASN A 134 1.59 8.50 21.33
C ASN A 134 0.34 8.74 22.20
N GLY A 135 -0.44 7.69 22.45
CA GLY A 135 -1.63 7.74 23.30
C GLY A 135 -2.77 8.58 22.72
N ALA A 136 -2.83 8.73 21.40
CA ALA A 136 -3.88 9.50 20.73
C ALA A 136 -5.23 8.78 20.85
N THR A 137 -6.30 9.52 21.14
CA THR A 137 -7.65 8.93 21.31
C THR A 137 -8.48 8.96 20.03
N ASP A 138 -8.07 9.77 19.06
CA ASP A 138 -8.78 10.01 17.81
C ASP A 138 -7.75 10.23 16.69
N PRO A 139 -7.80 9.45 15.59
CA PRO A 139 -6.92 9.64 14.44
C PRO A 139 -6.96 11.06 13.86
N TYR A 140 -8.15 11.66 13.79
CA TYR A 140 -8.37 13.01 13.22
C TYR A 140 -8.26 14.12 14.27
N GLY A 141 -8.24 13.75 15.55
CA GLY A 141 -8.25 14.68 16.68
C GLY A 141 -6.89 15.32 16.98
N ALA A 142 -6.92 16.31 17.87
CA ALA A 142 -5.71 16.94 18.40
C ALA A 142 -4.96 16.01 19.38
N PRO A 143 -3.62 16.14 19.50
CA PRO A 143 -2.76 17.05 18.74
C PRO A 143 -2.61 16.60 17.27
N HIS A 144 -2.49 17.58 16.36
CA HIS A 144 -2.35 17.35 14.93
C HIS A 144 -0.90 17.00 14.54
N GLY A 145 -0.77 16.16 13.52
CA GLY A 145 0.50 15.66 12.99
C GLY A 145 0.29 14.34 12.24
N GLY A 146 1.14 14.06 11.26
CA GLY A 146 0.95 12.91 10.38
C GLY A 146 1.23 11.54 11.01
N ARG A 147 1.83 11.47 12.20
CA ARG A 147 2.27 10.21 12.82
C ARG A 147 1.61 10.02 14.18
N LYS A 148 0.59 9.16 14.28
CA LYS A 148 -0.16 8.93 15.54
C LYS A 148 -0.44 7.47 15.81
N THR A 149 -0.61 7.14 17.08
CA THR A 149 -1.07 5.83 17.54
C THR A 149 -1.86 5.92 18.83
N SER A 150 -2.82 5.00 19.04
CA SER A 150 -3.51 4.86 20.32
C SER A 150 -2.64 4.29 21.44
N GLY A 151 -1.58 3.55 21.08
CA GLY A 151 -0.60 3.02 22.01
C GLY A 151 0.65 3.88 22.04
N SER A 152 1.80 3.24 21.83
CA SER A 152 3.08 3.92 21.67
C SER A 152 3.87 3.34 20.50
N ALA A 153 4.52 4.20 19.74
CA ALA A 153 5.34 3.85 18.60
C ALA A 153 6.74 4.46 18.71
N VAL A 154 7.75 3.71 18.28
CA VAL A 154 9.14 4.18 18.16
C VAL A 154 9.71 3.66 16.84
N THR A 155 10.34 4.54 16.08
CA THR A 155 10.95 4.19 14.79
C THR A 155 12.47 4.27 14.86
N GLU A 156 13.13 3.20 14.42
CA GLU A 156 14.59 3.13 14.31
C GLU A 156 15.13 3.99 13.17
N ASP A 157 16.41 4.33 13.21
CA ASP A 157 17.06 5.06 12.13
C ASP A 157 17.15 4.21 10.85
N ILE A 158 17.21 4.89 9.69
CA ILE A 158 17.27 4.24 8.38
C ILE A 158 18.51 3.33 8.31
N THR A 159 18.28 2.04 8.14
CA THR A 159 19.37 1.08 7.97
C THR A 159 19.62 0.81 6.49
N VAL A 160 20.69 1.39 5.93
CA VAL A 160 21.11 1.12 4.55
C VAL A 160 21.83 -0.23 4.48
N LEU A 161 21.20 -1.21 3.82
CA LEU A 161 21.78 -2.55 3.63
C LEU A 161 22.71 -2.61 2.42
N TYR A 162 22.41 -1.84 1.38
CA TYR A 162 23.19 -1.82 0.14
C TYR A 162 23.02 -0.48 -0.57
N ASP A 163 24.13 0.13 -0.99
CA ASP A 163 24.13 1.31 -1.84
C ASP A 163 25.19 1.15 -2.92
N GLY A 164 24.77 0.66 -4.08
CA GLY A 164 25.63 0.42 -5.23
C GLY A 164 25.28 1.31 -6.42
N PRO A 165 26.03 1.21 -7.52
CA PRO A 165 25.83 2.05 -8.70
C PRO A 165 24.45 1.93 -9.33
N ARG A 166 23.82 0.76 -9.27
CA ARG A 166 22.53 0.47 -9.95
C ARG A 166 21.40 0.09 -8.99
N ARG A 167 21.68 -0.09 -7.71
CA ARG A 167 20.68 -0.58 -6.75
C ARG A 167 20.93 0.01 -5.37
N PHE A 168 19.85 0.35 -4.71
CA PHE A 168 19.83 0.79 -3.33
C PHE A 168 18.85 -0.08 -2.54
N VAL A 169 19.23 -0.46 -1.32
CA VAL A 169 18.40 -1.23 -0.40
C VAL A 169 18.50 -0.64 1.00
N ALA A 170 17.36 -0.34 1.61
CA ALA A 170 17.27 0.10 2.99
C ALA A 170 16.14 -0.61 3.74
N VAL A 171 16.27 -0.69 5.06
CA VAL A 171 15.26 -1.20 5.98
C VAL A 171 14.86 -0.09 6.94
N LEU A 172 13.56 0.03 7.15
CA LEU A 172 12.90 0.93 8.08
C LEU A 172 12.12 0.07 9.08
N THR A 173 12.18 0.37 10.37
CA THR A 173 11.51 -0.44 11.40
C THR A 173 10.82 0.46 12.40
N THR A 174 9.51 0.27 12.55
CA THR A 174 8.67 0.89 13.56
C THR A 174 8.17 -0.19 14.52
N HIS A 175 8.41 0.02 15.80
CA HIS A 175 7.91 -0.83 16.88
C HIS A 175 6.62 -0.24 17.43
N LEU A 176 5.54 -1.04 17.45
CA LEU A 176 4.25 -0.66 18.00
C LEU A 176 4.00 -1.41 19.32
N ASN A 177 3.70 -0.63 20.35
CA ASN A 177 3.34 -1.08 21.68
C ASN A 177 1.89 -0.71 21.98
N ASP A 178 1.16 -1.56 22.70
CA ASP A 178 -0.10 -1.18 23.33
C ASP A 178 0.16 -0.72 24.78
N THR A 179 -0.66 0.19 25.27
CA THR A 179 -0.51 0.84 26.57
C THR A 179 -1.80 0.71 27.39
N VAL A 180 -1.67 0.25 28.63
CA VAL A 180 -2.78 0.11 29.58
C VAL A 180 -2.37 0.71 30.92
N GLY A 181 -2.93 1.89 31.23
CA GLY A 181 -2.49 2.64 32.40
C GLY A 181 -1.00 2.97 32.29
N ASP A 182 -0.20 2.47 33.24
CA ASP A 182 1.25 2.67 33.27
C ASP A 182 2.04 1.56 32.55
N ASP A 183 1.38 0.47 32.12
CA ASP A 183 2.02 -0.63 31.41
C ASP A 183 2.10 -0.36 29.91
N SER A 184 3.24 -0.67 29.29
CA SER A 184 3.43 -0.66 27.84
C SER A 184 4.17 -1.93 27.42
N TYR A 185 3.68 -2.61 26.38
CA TYR A 185 4.26 -3.87 25.90
C TYR A 185 4.21 -3.98 24.37
N PRO A 186 5.18 -4.68 23.76
CA PRO A 186 5.27 -4.82 22.31
C PRO A 186 4.09 -5.61 21.76
N VAL A 187 3.60 -5.22 20.57
CA VAL A 187 2.51 -5.88 19.88
C VAL A 187 2.90 -6.26 18.45
N LEU A 188 3.34 -5.28 17.67
CA LEU A 188 3.70 -5.46 16.27
C LEU A 188 4.97 -4.70 15.91
N ASP A 189 5.73 -5.25 14.97
CA ASP A 189 6.70 -4.48 14.19
C ASP A 189 6.17 -4.26 12.78
N VAL A 190 6.31 -3.02 12.29
CA VAL A 190 6.09 -2.62 10.90
C VAL A 190 7.46 -2.39 10.26
N ILE A 191 7.84 -3.24 9.33
CA ILE A 191 9.18 -3.24 8.74
C ILE A 191 9.08 -3.03 7.23
N PHE A 192 9.64 -1.95 6.72
CA PHE A 192 9.70 -1.69 5.28
C PHE A 192 11.09 -2.03 4.76
N THR A 193 11.18 -2.82 3.70
CA THR A 193 12.40 -2.99 2.91
C THR A 193 12.22 -2.31 1.55
N ILE A 194 12.92 -1.20 1.36
CA ILE A 194 12.93 -0.44 0.11
C ILE A 194 14.01 -1.01 -0.79
N VAL A 195 13.65 -1.42 -2.01
CA VAL A 195 14.56 -1.88 -3.06
C VAL A 195 14.37 -0.98 -4.27
N PHE A 196 15.29 -0.05 -4.45
CA PHE A 196 15.28 0.86 -5.58
C PHE A 196 16.30 0.42 -6.62
N ASN A 197 15.81 0.06 -7.80
CA ASN A 197 16.65 -0.21 -8.96
C ASN A 197 16.91 1.13 -9.68
N LYS A 198 18.09 1.72 -9.44
CA LYS A 198 18.44 3.06 -9.92
C LYS A 198 18.41 3.20 -11.45
N VAL A 199 18.37 2.09 -12.17
CA VAL A 199 18.32 2.02 -13.65
C VAL A 199 16.94 1.58 -14.16
N LYS A 200 15.90 1.80 -13.37
CA LYS A 200 14.49 1.59 -13.70
C LYS A 200 13.69 2.79 -13.19
N LYS A 201 12.42 2.87 -13.58
CA LYS A 201 11.48 3.92 -13.15
C LYS A 201 10.52 3.37 -12.10
N GLU A 202 11.02 2.50 -11.24
CA GLU A 202 10.24 1.81 -10.21
C GLU A 202 11.04 1.59 -8.92
N VAL A 203 10.32 1.51 -7.80
CA VAL A 203 10.83 1.13 -6.48
C VAL A 203 9.92 0.07 -5.87
N ILE A 204 10.52 -1.01 -5.36
CA ILE A 204 9.79 -2.10 -4.70
C ILE A 204 9.87 -1.89 -3.19
N VAL A 205 8.74 -2.01 -2.51
CA VAL A 205 8.64 -1.86 -1.06
C VAL A 205 8.00 -3.11 -0.48
N PHE A 206 8.79 -3.91 0.23
CA PHE A 206 8.27 -5.00 1.05
C PHE A 206 7.84 -4.45 2.40
N LYS A 207 6.68 -4.86 2.89
CA LYS A 207 6.04 -4.36 4.11
C LYS A 207 5.70 -5.54 4.98
N ASP A 208 6.58 -5.84 5.92
CA ASP A 208 6.43 -6.95 6.83
C ASP A 208 5.77 -6.48 8.12
N ILE A 209 4.62 -7.07 8.44
CA ILE A 209 3.92 -6.88 9.71
C ILE A 209 4.16 -8.12 10.55
N LYS A 210 4.78 -7.98 11.71
CA LYS A 210 5.25 -9.11 12.53
C LYS A 210 4.76 -9.02 13.97
N LEU A 211 4.33 -10.15 14.53
CA LEU A 211 4.00 -10.24 15.96
C LEU A 211 5.26 -10.13 16.83
N THR A 212 5.20 -9.22 17.79
CA THR A 212 6.23 -9.06 18.84
C THR A 212 5.68 -9.24 20.27
N ILE A 213 4.36 -9.29 20.44
CA ILE A 213 3.72 -9.61 21.72
C ILE A 213 4.14 -10.99 22.26
N ASP A 214 4.36 -11.10 23.58
CA ASP A 214 4.67 -12.39 24.19
C ASP A 214 3.49 -13.36 24.05
N SER A 215 3.74 -14.56 23.54
CA SER A 215 2.71 -15.60 23.37
C SER A 215 2.06 -16.04 24.69
N LYS A 216 2.71 -15.77 25.83
CA LYS A 216 2.16 -15.98 27.17
C LYS A 216 1.08 -14.98 27.55
N ILE A 217 1.00 -13.82 26.90
CA ILE A 217 -0.01 -12.79 27.20
C ILE A 217 -1.02 -12.61 26.06
N LEU A 218 -0.68 -13.04 24.84
CA LEU A 218 -1.63 -13.13 23.72
C LEU A 218 -2.56 -14.34 23.88
N GLU A 219 -3.87 -14.13 23.66
CA GLU A 219 -4.91 -15.16 23.68
C GLU A 219 -5.54 -15.36 22.29
N GLY A 220 -4.87 -16.12 21.43
CA GLY A 220 -5.36 -16.43 20.06
C GLY A 220 -4.73 -15.54 18.99
N PRO A 221 -5.33 -15.50 17.79
CA PRO A 221 -4.79 -14.72 16.69
C PRO A 221 -5.01 -13.21 16.89
N VAL A 222 -4.26 -12.41 16.14
CA VAL A 222 -4.41 -10.96 16.00
C VAL A 222 -5.06 -10.68 14.65
N ASP A 223 -6.17 -9.97 14.67
CA ASP A 223 -6.84 -9.42 13.50
C ASP A 223 -6.14 -8.12 13.09
N ILE A 224 -5.74 -7.99 11.82
CA ILE A 224 -5.05 -6.80 11.31
C ILE A 224 -5.66 -6.35 9.98
N GLN A 225 -5.83 -5.03 9.87
CA GLN A 225 -5.97 -4.29 8.62
C GLN A 225 -4.74 -3.43 8.44
N PHE A 226 -4.08 -3.53 7.28
CA PHE A 226 -2.91 -2.71 6.98
C PHE A 226 -2.99 -2.20 5.56
N SER A 227 -2.85 -0.89 5.38
CA SER A 227 -2.95 -0.26 4.08
C SER A 227 -1.79 0.67 3.81
N ASN A 228 -1.50 0.85 2.53
CA ASN A 228 -0.72 1.99 2.06
C ASN A 228 -1.63 2.90 1.30
N ARG A 229 -1.34 4.19 1.45
CA ARG A 229 -2.21 5.20 0.93
C ARG A 229 -1.47 6.49 0.65
N GLY A 230 -2.00 7.24 -0.30
CA GLY A 230 -1.52 8.58 -0.56
C GLY A 230 -2.28 9.26 -1.67
N GLU A 231 -2.25 10.59 -1.63
CA GLU A 231 -2.67 11.41 -2.74
C GLU A 231 -1.67 11.31 -3.89
N TRP A 232 -2.14 11.52 -5.11
CA TRP A 232 -1.31 11.52 -6.32
C TRP A 232 -1.42 12.85 -7.04
N ASP A 233 -0.62 13.84 -6.61
CA ASP A 233 -0.53 15.18 -7.21
C ASP A 233 0.27 15.18 -8.53
N LEU A 234 -0.11 14.33 -9.46
CA LEU A 234 0.69 14.02 -10.65
C LEU A 234 0.41 14.97 -11.84
N GLY A 235 -0.78 15.57 -11.90
CA GLY A 235 -1.18 16.47 -12.97
C GLY A 235 -0.34 17.75 -13.06
N PRO A 236 -0.59 18.62 -14.04
CA PRO A 236 0.07 19.92 -14.11
C PRO A 236 -0.46 20.89 -13.04
N SER A 237 0.42 21.77 -12.56
CA SER A 237 0.05 22.96 -11.80
C SER A 237 -0.99 23.80 -12.57
N PRO A 238 -1.94 24.45 -11.89
CA PRO A 238 -2.15 24.47 -10.43
C PRO A 238 -3.15 23.43 -9.93
N GLU A 239 -3.69 22.59 -10.81
CA GLU A 239 -4.82 21.72 -10.46
C GLU A 239 -4.39 20.31 -10.04
N TRP A 240 -3.24 19.82 -10.51
CA TRP A 240 -2.64 18.52 -10.16
C TRP A 240 -3.52 17.29 -10.47
N LYS A 241 -4.59 17.50 -11.24
CA LYS A 241 -5.60 16.49 -11.59
C LYS A 241 -5.05 15.38 -12.47
N SER A 242 -5.58 14.19 -12.27
CA SER A 242 -5.27 12.99 -13.01
C SER A 242 -6.53 12.15 -13.24
N TYR A 243 -6.46 11.23 -14.18
CA TYR A 243 -7.37 10.09 -14.29
C TYR A 243 -6.78 8.92 -13.50
N ALA A 244 -7.59 8.09 -12.86
CA ALA A 244 -7.10 7.00 -12.05
C ALA A 244 -8.03 5.79 -12.09
N HIS A 245 -7.44 4.63 -12.44
CA HIS A 245 -8.16 3.38 -12.49
C HIS A 245 -7.44 2.27 -11.71
N PHE A 246 -8.21 1.43 -11.03
CA PHE A 246 -7.76 0.27 -10.27
C PHE A 246 -8.09 -1.04 -11.00
N TYR A 247 -7.06 -1.72 -11.48
CA TYR A 247 -7.13 -3.06 -12.05
C TYR A 247 -7.01 -4.10 -10.93
N HIS A 248 -8.13 -4.50 -10.34
CA HIS A 248 -8.19 -5.50 -9.28
C HIS A 248 -8.39 -6.91 -9.84
N GLN A 249 -7.48 -7.84 -9.54
CA GLN A 249 -7.53 -9.27 -9.88
C GLN A 249 -7.56 -9.57 -11.38
N GLN A 250 -6.91 -8.71 -12.18
CA GLN A 250 -6.86 -8.84 -13.64
C GLN A 250 -5.46 -9.20 -14.15
N LEU A 251 -4.43 -9.02 -13.32
CA LEU A 251 -3.04 -9.14 -13.72
C LEU A 251 -2.38 -10.34 -13.07
N ARG A 252 -1.63 -11.12 -13.85
CA ARG A 252 -1.03 -12.39 -13.42
C ARG A 252 0.38 -12.20 -12.86
N THR A 253 0.77 -13.00 -11.88
CA THR A 253 2.15 -13.10 -11.37
C THR A 253 2.58 -14.55 -11.19
N CYS A 254 3.90 -14.81 -11.18
CA CYS A 254 4.43 -16.11 -10.77
C CYS A 254 4.36 -16.37 -9.25
N PHE A 255 3.97 -15.36 -8.44
CA PHE A 255 3.85 -15.49 -6.99
C PHE A 255 2.43 -15.85 -6.54
N GLY A 256 2.26 -17.05 -5.99
CA GLY A 256 1.01 -17.50 -5.36
C GLY A 256 1.20 -17.83 -3.88
N ALA A 257 0.27 -18.59 -3.30
CA ALA A 257 0.27 -18.96 -1.88
C ALA A 257 1.58 -19.63 -1.38
N ASP A 258 2.35 -20.29 -2.25
CA ASP A 258 3.64 -20.90 -1.89
C ASP A 258 4.73 -19.88 -1.54
N TRP A 259 4.59 -18.64 -2.00
CA TRP A 259 5.52 -17.54 -1.76
C TRP A 259 5.20 -16.72 -0.51
N HIS A 260 4.10 -17.03 0.19
CA HIS A 260 3.58 -16.21 1.27
C HIS A 260 3.23 -17.02 2.52
N LEU A 261 3.25 -16.40 3.71
CA LEU A 261 2.92 -17.06 4.97
C LEU A 261 1.40 -17.11 5.23
N SER A 262 0.66 -16.06 4.90
CA SER A 262 -0.80 -16.15 4.74
C SER A 262 -1.13 -16.85 3.43
N LYS A 263 -1.99 -17.85 3.49
CA LYS A 263 -2.34 -18.73 2.36
C LYS A 263 -3.65 -18.36 1.70
N ASN A 264 -4.50 -17.58 2.37
CA ASN A 264 -5.81 -17.16 1.88
C ASN A 264 -5.92 -15.63 1.96
N ILE A 265 -6.91 -15.10 1.23
CA ILE A 265 -7.29 -13.69 1.30
C ILE A 265 -8.46 -13.60 2.26
N THR A 266 -8.40 -12.61 3.14
CA THR A 266 -9.51 -12.27 4.03
C THR A 266 -9.90 -10.82 3.81
N ARG A 267 -11.14 -10.47 4.17
CA ARG A 267 -11.64 -9.09 4.18
C ARG A 267 -12.41 -8.88 5.47
N GLU A 268 -12.24 -7.72 6.09
CA GLU A 268 -12.98 -7.34 7.30
C GLU A 268 -14.34 -6.74 6.98
N PHE A 269 -15.30 -7.10 7.81
CA PHE A 269 -16.67 -6.64 7.77
C PHE A 269 -17.04 -6.09 9.14
N TYR A 270 -17.85 -5.03 9.12
CA TYR A 270 -18.40 -4.40 10.31
C TYR A 270 -19.92 -4.48 10.26
N TYR A 271 -20.49 -5.23 11.19
CA TYR A 271 -21.92 -5.29 11.43
C TYR A 271 -22.30 -4.36 12.58
N HIS A 272 -23.38 -3.59 12.40
CA HIS A 272 -23.93 -2.72 13.44
C HIS A 272 -25.46 -2.74 13.40
N ASP A 273 -26.07 -3.09 14.54
CA ASP A 273 -27.49 -2.90 14.81
C ASP A 273 -27.66 -2.14 16.13
N SER A 274 -28.13 -0.91 16.04
CA SER A 274 -28.31 -0.01 17.19
C SER A 274 -29.44 -0.41 18.16
N SER A 275 -30.26 -1.41 17.82
CA SER A 275 -31.43 -1.80 18.62
C SER A 275 -31.77 -3.29 18.44
N PHE A 276 -30.77 -4.16 18.50
CA PHE A 276 -30.94 -5.60 18.34
C PHE A 276 -31.77 -6.20 19.49
N SER A 277 -32.62 -7.18 19.15
CA SER A 277 -33.42 -7.92 20.13
C SER A 277 -33.48 -9.39 19.74
N GLY A 278 -33.08 -10.28 20.65
CA GLY A 278 -33.02 -11.70 20.39
C GLY A 278 -31.82 -12.36 21.05
N THR A 279 -31.67 -13.66 20.77
CA THR A 279 -30.49 -14.44 21.16
C THR A 279 -29.69 -14.93 19.94
N SER A 280 -30.23 -14.88 18.73
CA SER A 280 -29.55 -15.32 17.51
C SER A 280 -29.38 -14.16 16.54
N LEU A 281 -28.13 -13.90 16.16
CA LEU A 281 -27.70 -12.92 15.18
C LEU A 281 -27.06 -13.64 14.00
N GLN A 282 -27.61 -13.45 12.81
CA GLN A 282 -27.01 -13.94 11.57
C GLN A 282 -26.13 -12.84 10.97
N LEU A 283 -24.81 -13.07 10.91
CA LEU A 283 -23.91 -12.15 10.23
C LEU A 283 -24.21 -12.12 8.71
N PRO A 284 -24.05 -10.95 8.06
CA PRO A 284 -24.11 -10.85 6.61
C PRO A 284 -22.98 -11.63 5.92
N ASP A 285 -23.30 -12.18 4.74
CA ASP A 285 -22.30 -12.69 3.79
C ASP A 285 -21.60 -11.53 3.06
N GLY A 286 -20.47 -11.80 2.40
CA GLY A 286 -19.59 -10.78 1.83
C GLY A 286 -20.10 -10.01 0.60
N GLY A 287 -21.33 -10.28 0.17
CA GLY A 287 -22.01 -9.50 -0.88
C GLY A 287 -21.61 -9.87 -2.31
N ALA A 288 -21.36 -8.85 -3.14
CA ALA A 288 -21.20 -8.97 -4.59
C ALA A 288 -19.80 -9.43 -5.05
N GLU A 289 -18.74 -8.93 -4.39
CA GLU A 289 -17.42 -9.55 -4.49
C GLU A 289 -17.44 -10.90 -3.79
N PRO A 290 -16.75 -11.94 -4.28
CA PRO A 290 -16.91 -13.29 -3.74
C PRO A 290 -16.11 -13.44 -2.44
N TYR A 291 -16.53 -12.75 -1.40
CA TYR A 291 -16.19 -13.02 -0.02
C TYR A 291 -17.36 -13.74 0.64
N GLY A 292 -17.07 -14.72 1.48
CA GLY A 292 -18.15 -15.38 2.19
C GLY A 292 -17.73 -16.40 3.22
N PHE A 293 -18.74 -17.06 3.76
CA PHE A 293 -18.55 -18.06 4.79
C PHE A 293 -17.61 -19.20 4.36
N PRO A 294 -16.82 -19.76 5.29
CA PRO A 294 -16.89 -19.54 6.74
C PRO A 294 -16.33 -18.20 7.22
N VAL A 295 -16.77 -17.75 8.39
CA VAL A 295 -16.08 -16.70 9.15
C VAL A 295 -14.67 -17.19 9.48
N VAL A 296 -13.68 -16.31 9.32
CA VAL A 296 -12.28 -16.64 9.62
C VAL A 296 -12.17 -16.94 11.11
N ASP A 297 -11.57 -18.09 11.44
CA ASP A 297 -11.55 -18.62 12.81
C ASP A 297 -11.00 -17.58 13.78
N ARG A 298 -11.80 -17.27 14.81
CA ARG A 298 -11.52 -16.33 15.88
C ARG A 298 -11.21 -14.90 15.46
N SER A 299 -11.62 -14.49 14.25
CA SER A 299 -11.55 -13.09 13.81
C SER A 299 -12.62 -12.20 14.44
N GLU A 300 -13.67 -12.77 15.03
CA GLU A 300 -14.81 -11.99 15.45
C GLU A 300 -14.60 -11.28 16.80
N PHE A 301 -14.94 -9.99 16.85
CA PHE A 301 -15.03 -9.18 18.06
C PHE A 301 -16.45 -8.64 18.21
N VAL A 302 -17.16 -9.12 19.23
CA VAL A 302 -18.56 -8.80 19.51
C VAL A 302 -18.65 -7.81 20.67
N TYR A 303 -19.41 -6.73 20.49
CA TYR A 303 -19.70 -5.74 21.51
C TYR A 303 -21.21 -5.58 21.65
N VAL A 304 -21.69 -5.52 22.90
CA VAL A 304 -23.08 -5.22 23.25
C VAL A 304 -23.06 -4.00 24.16
N ASN A 305 -23.71 -2.92 23.76
CA ASN A 305 -23.68 -1.61 24.43
C ASN A 305 -22.25 -1.14 24.73
N ASP A 306 -21.36 -1.23 23.73
CA ASP A 306 -19.93 -0.93 23.82
C ASP A 306 -19.13 -1.79 24.83
N VAL A 307 -19.72 -2.88 25.34
CA VAL A 307 -19.05 -3.84 26.20
C VAL A 307 -18.66 -5.08 25.40
N TRP A 308 -17.37 -5.40 25.37
CA TRP A 308 -16.86 -6.60 24.72
C TRP A 308 -17.46 -7.87 25.34
N GLN A 309 -17.91 -8.76 24.46
CA GLN A 309 -18.45 -10.08 24.80
C GLN A 309 -17.41 -11.16 24.51
N LYS A 310 -17.29 -12.14 25.41
CA LYS A 310 -16.31 -13.22 25.31
C LYS A 310 -16.93 -14.50 24.73
N ARG A 311 -16.37 -14.95 23.61
CA ARG A 311 -16.69 -16.24 22.97
C ARG A 311 -16.60 -17.39 23.98
N GLY A 312 -17.62 -18.26 23.99
CA GLY A 312 -17.76 -19.41 24.89
C GLY A 312 -18.17 -19.05 26.32
N GLN A 313 -18.37 -17.77 26.63
CA GLN A 313 -18.86 -17.30 27.94
C GLN A 313 -20.11 -16.45 27.84
N ASP A 314 -20.19 -15.58 26.83
CA ASP A 314 -21.31 -14.68 26.59
C ASP A 314 -22.07 -15.02 25.30
N TYR A 315 -21.37 -15.61 24.33
CA TYR A 315 -21.94 -16.09 23.07
C TYR A 315 -21.16 -17.29 22.51
N GLU A 316 -21.77 -18.01 21.58
CA GLU A 316 -21.10 -18.95 20.67
C GLU A 316 -21.30 -18.54 19.20
N ILE A 317 -20.40 -18.96 18.32
CA ILE A 317 -20.49 -18.69 16.88
C ILE A 317 -20.35 -19.99 16.09
N ASN A 318 -21.24 -20.17 15.11
CA ASN A 318 -21.06 -21.16 14.06
C ASN A 318 -20.27 -20.55 12.90
N TYR A 319 -18.95 -20.78 12.86
CA TYR A 319 -18.10 -20.22 11.80
C TYR A 319 -18.53 -20.61 10.39
N ALA A 320 -19.15 -21.77 10.18
CA ALA A 320 -19.57 -22.20 8.86
C ALA A 320 -20.74 -21.37 8.31
N THR A 321 -21.55 -20.76 9.18
CA THR A 321 -22.73 -19.99 8.78
C THR A 321 -22.67 -18.53 9.22
N GLY A 322 -21.77 -18.15 10.12
CA GLY A 322 -21.74 -16.83 10.75
C GLY A 322 -22.88 -16.56 11.73
N GLU A 323 -23.57 -17.60 12.21
CA GLU A 323 -24.61 -17.44 13.23
C GLU A 323 -23.97 -17.28 14.62
N ILE A 324 -24.24 -16.15 15.27
CA ILE A 324 -23.88 -15.88 16.66
C ILE A 324 -25.10 -16.16 17.54
N THR A 325 -24.93 -16.99 18.57
CA THR A 325 -25.94 -17.23 19.60
C THR A 325 -25.47 -16.66 20.94
N PHE A 326 -26.13 -15.60 21.41
CA PHE A 326 -25.95 -15.02 22.73
C PHE A 326 -26.57 -15.93 23.80
N TYR A 327 -25.90 -16.07 24.94
CA TYR A 327 -26.42 -16.85 26.06
C TYR A 327 -27.48 -16.08 26.87
N GLU A 328 -27.49 -14.75 26.75
CA GLU A 328 -28.52 -13.88 27.32
C GLU A 328 -29.44 -13.31 26.24
N GLN A 329 -30.68 -13.03 26.63
CA GLN A 329 -31.66 -12.36 25.77
C GLN A 329 -31.34 -10.86 25.70
N LEU A 330 -31.01 -10.37 24.51
CA LEU A 330 -30.84 -8.95 24.25
C LEU A 330 -32.19 -8.27 23.98
N THR A 331 -32.34 -7.03 24.43
CA THR A 331 -33.57 -6.24 24.35
C THR A 331 -33.27 -4.79 23.98
N ALA A 332 -33.35 -4.48 22.69
CA ALA A 332 -33.05 -3.17 22.11
C ALA A 332 -31.63 -2.68 22.47
N ASP A 333 -30.67 -3.61 22.44
CA ASP A 333 -29.26 -3.34 22.74
C ASP A 333 -28.49 -2.95 21.47
N ASP A 334 -27.47 -2.12 21.61
CA ASP A 334 -26.55 -1.77 20.52
C ASP A 334 -25.55 -2.92 20.32
N VAL A 335 -25.56 -3.55 19.15
CA VAL A 335 -24.69 -4.69 18.82
C VAL A 335 -23.76 -4.34 17.69
N LYS A 336 -22.45 -4.51 17.92
CA LYS A 336 -21.39 -4.31 16.94
C LYS A 336 -20.57 -5.58 16.82
N VAL A 337 -20.29 -5.99 15.59
CA VAL A 337 -19.44 -7.16 15.32
C VAL A 337 -18.44 -6.82 14.23
N TYR A 338 -17.16 -6.90 14.56
CA TYR A 338 -16.06 -6.95 13.58
C TYR A 338 -15.78 -8.41 13.29
N TYR A 339 -15.61 -8.79 12.03
CA TYR A 339 -15.33 -10.17 11.64
C TYR A 339 -14.70 -10.21 10.25
N LYS A 340 -13.90 -11.25 9.96
CA LYS A 340 -13.38 -11.47 8.62
C LYS A 340 -14.06 -12.63 7.90
N LEU A 341 -14.21 -12.50 6.60
CA LEU A 341 -14.61 -13.56 5.68
C LEU A 341 -13.47 -13.90 4.73
N TYR A 342 -13.45 -15.14 4.23
CA TYR A 342 -12.49 -15.52 3.20
C TYR A 342 -12.95 -15.04 1.84
N LYS A 343 -12.00 -14.73 0.95
CA LYS A 343 -12.29 -14.76 -0.48
C LYS A 343 -12.56 -16.22 -0.88
N ILE A 344 -13.61 -16.41 -1.67
CA ILE A 344 -14.13 -17.72 -2.03
C ILE A 344 -14.29 -17.86 -3.53
N ASP A 345 -14.29 -19.10 -3.99
CA ASP A 345 -14.63 -19.45 -5.36
C ASP A 345 -16.14 -19.29 -5.57
N SER A 346 -16.54 -18.59 -6.64
CA SER A 346 -17.94 -18.19 -6.86
C SER A 346 -18.87 -19.39 -7.09
N GLU A 347 -18.36 -20.49 -7.64
CA GLU A 347 -19.15 -21.70 -7.92
C GLU A 347 -19.21 -22.65 -6.72
N THR A 348 -18.05 -22.95 -6.14
CA THR A 348 -17.93 -23.94 -5.06
C THR A 348 -18.16 -23.37 -3.67
N ARG A 349 -18.13 -22.03 -3.52
CA ARG A 349 -18.29 -21.29 -2.26
C ARG A 349 -17.28 -21.70 -1.19
N LYS A 350 -16.07 -22.10 -1.62
CA LYS A 350 -14.97 -22.49 -0.72
C LYS A 350 -13.87 -21.44 -0.70
N PRO A 351 -13.17 -21.24 0.44
CA PRO A 351 -12.00 -20.38 0.51
C PRO A 351 -10.99 -20.71 -0.58
N ILE A 352 -10.52 -19.67 -1.28
CA ILE A 352 -9.45 -19.80 -2.27
C ILE A 352 -8.10 -19.49 -1.64
N ALA A 353 -7.07 -20.17 -2.13
CA ALA A 353 -5.70 -19.80 -1.81
C ALA A 353 -5.36 -18.43 -2.44
N LEU A 354 -4.29 -17.79 -1.99
CA LEU A 354 -3.74 -16.60 -2.66
C LEU A 354 -3.52 -16.93 -4.14
N PRO A 355 -4.21 -16.23 -5.06
CA PRO A 355 -4.09 -16.50 -6.47
C PRO A 355 -2.76 -15.95 -7.00
N HIS A 356 -2.41 -16.42 -8.20
CA HIS A 356 -1.28 -15.97 -8.98
C HIS A 356 -1.60 -14.64 -9.68
N GLU A 357 -2.02 -13.65 -8.90
CA GLU A 357 -2.48 -12.34 -9.35
C GLU A 357 -1.89 -11.20 -8.50
N PHE A 358 -1.85 -10.01 -9.07
CA PHE A 358 -1.50 -8.76 -8.39
C PHE A 358 -2.47 -7.67 -8.85
N ASP A 359 -2.61 -6.59 -8.06
CA ASP A 359 -3.47 -5.47 -8.40
C ASP A 359 -2.67 -4.24 -8.82
N LEU A 360 -3.27 -3.33 -9.56
CA LEU A 360 -2.61 -2.12 -10.06
C LEU A 360 -3.53 -0.90 -9.98
N ALA A 361 -3.07 0.17 -9.33
CA ALA A 361 -3.60 1.50 -9.54
C ALA A 361 -2.73 2.22 -10.57
N GLN A 362 -3.34 2.68 -11.66
CA GLN A 362 -2.70 3.53 -12.67
C GLN A 362 -3.25 4.95 -12.54
N ILE A 363 -2.37 5.95 -12.64
CA ILE A 363 -2.70 7.37 -12.52
C ILE A 363 -2.16 8.10 -13.76
N ILE A 364 -3.03 8.61 -14.62
CA ILE A 364 -2.65 9.32 -15.84
C ILE A 364 -2.74 10.83 -15.57
N ALA A 365 -1.63 11.56 -15.64
CA ALA A 365 -1.65 13.01 -15.50
C ALA A 365 -2.61 13.64 -16.53
N SER A 366 -3.40 14.64 -16.13
CA SER A 366 -4.39 15.25 -17.03
C SER A 366 -3.81 15.95 -18.27
N ASP A 367 -2.50 16.25 -18.29
CA ASP A 367 -1.78 16.74 -19.48
C ASP A 367 -1.16 15.63 -20.33
N THR A 368 -1.40 14.37 -19.97
CA THR A 368 -0.84 13.15 -20.58
C THR A 368 0.67 13.21 -20.76
N ALA A 369 1.39 13.91 -19.86
CA ALA A 369 2.85 13.97 -19.91
C ALA A 369 3.52 12.74 -19.27
N VAL A 370 2.91 12.22 -18.21
CA VAL A 370 3.43 11.11 -17.40
C VAL A 370 2.29 10.23 -16.89
N THR A 371 2.62 8.98 -16.60
CA THR A 371 1.72 8.00 -15.97
C THR A 371 2.38 7.46 -14.71
N GLY A 372 1.70 7.58 -13.57
CA GLY A 372 2.10 7.01 -12.28
C GLY A 372 1.45 5.66 -12.04
N PHE A 373 2.05 4.85 -11.17
CA PHE A 373 1.46 3.58 -10.78
C PHE A 373 1.84 3.10 -9.38
N ALA A 374 0.93 2.33 -8.78
CA ALA A 374 1.17 1.50 -7.61
C ALA A 374 0.63 0.09 -7.86
N ALA A 375 1.51 -0.91 -7.91
CA ALA A 375 1.13 -2.32 -8.05
C ALA A 375 1.24 -3.04 -6.70
N PHE A 376 0.27 -3.90 -6.35
CA PHE A 376 0.12 -4.50 -5.03
C PHE A 376 0.13 -6.03 -5.08
N TRP A 377 0.93 -6.66 -4.22
CA TRP A 377 0.92 -8.11 -4.00
C TRP A 377 1.10 -8.48 -2.51
N PRO A 378 0.42 -9.50 -1.96
CA PRO A 378 -0.71 -10.21 -2.55
C PRO A 378 -1.84 -9.26 -2.97
N ILE A 379 -2.83 -9.76 -3.70
CA ILE A 379 -3.99 -8.93 -4.04
C ILE A 379 -4.66 -8.37 -2.78
N LEU A 380 -5.21 -7.17 -2.93
CA LEU A 380 -5.78 -6.37 -1.86
C LEU A 380 -7.09 -6.98 -1.37
N SER A 381 -7.37 -6.79 -0.08
CA SER A 381 -8.71 -7.06 0.44
C SER A 381 -9.63 -5.93 0.01
N ASP A 382 -9.21 -4.67 0.15
CA ASP A 382 -10.01 -3.46 -0.09
C ASP A 382 -9.18 -2.40 -0.81
N TYR A 383 -9.83 -1.63 -1.68
CA TYR A 383 -9.13 -0.66 -2.53
C TYR A 383 -10.04 0.48 -2.98
N THR A 384 -9.43 1.65 -3.16
CA THR A 384 -10.07 2.83 -3.76
C THR A 384 -9.04 3.76 -4.39
N VAL A 385 -9.41 4.46 -5.46
CA VAL A 385 -8.68 5.64 -5.99
C VAL A 385 -9.24 6.97 -5.45
N TYR A 386 -10.31 6.92 -4.63
CA TYR A 386 -11.03 8.07 -4.10
C TYR A 386 -11.13 8.05 -2.55
N GLY A 387 -10.02 7.74 -1.89
CA GLY A 387 -9.97 7.49 -0.45
C GLY A 387 -9.98 8.72 0.47
N TRP A 388 -10.25 9.94 -0.03
CA TRP A 388 -10.14 11.19 0.73
C TRP A 388 -10.85 11.18 2.09
N ALA A 389 -12.11 10.72 2.10
CA ALA A 389 -12.94 10.66 3.30
C ALA A 389 -12.46 9.63 4.34
N ARG A 390 -11.59 8.70 3.92
CA ARG A 390 -11.11 7.56 4.70
C ARG A 390 -9.60 7.60 4.91
N SER A 391 -8.98 8.77 4.79
CA SER A 391 -7.52 8.94 4.73
C SER A 391 -6.78 8.40 5.95
N LEU A 392 -7.37 8.43 7.16
CA LEU A 392 -6.74 7.97 8.41
C LEU A 392 -7.47 6.81 9.10
N GLU A 393 -8.33 6.09 8.39
CA GLU A 393 -9.10 4.96 8.92
C GLU A 393 -9.02 3.70 8.03
N PRO A 394 -9.20 2.49 8.59
CA PRO A 394 -9.29 1.27 7.80
C PRO A 394 -10.49 1.28 6.85
N LEU A 395 -10.44 0.47 5.80
CA LEU A 395 -11.57 0.26 4.89
C LEU A 395 -12.45 -0.89 5.39
N TYR A 396 -13.75 -0.81 5.08
CA TYR A 396 -14.69 -1.89 5.37
C TYR A 396 -15.53 -2.15 4.13
N ASN A 397 -15.21 -3.25 3.43
CA ASN A 397 -15.94 -3.69 2.25
C ASN A 397 -16.00 -2.64 1.13
N VAL A 398 -14.83 -2.12 0.76
CA VAL A 398 -14.63 -1.09 -0.25
C VAL A 398 -13.96 -1.70 -1.49
N SER A 399 -14.63 -1.58 -2.63
CA SER A 399 -14.14 -1.96 -3.95
C SER A 399 -14.50 -0.84 -4.94
N GLU A 400 -13.70 0.22 -4.96
CA GLU A 400 -13.95 1.44 -5.73
C GLU A 400 -12.84 1.60 -6.78
N PRO A 401 -12.96 0.97 -7.97
CA PRO A 401 -11.89 0.97 -8.97
C PRO A 401 -11.66 2.34 -9.62
N ASP A 402 -12.54 3.30 -9.39
CA ASP A 402 -12.61 4.50 -10.20
C ASP A 402 -13.19 5.69 -9.43
N ILE A 403 -12.90 6.91 -9.88
CA ILE A 403 -13.42 8.16 -9.32
C ILE A 403 -14.73 8.53 -10.06
N THR A 404 -15.88 8.24 -9.45
CA THR A 404 -17.18 8.45 -10.11
C THR A 404 -18.19 9.28 -9.29
N PRO A 405 -18.85 10.31 -9.90
CA PRO A 405 -18.45 11.07 -11.09
C PRO A 405 -17.39 12.13 -10.71
N GLY A 406 -16.35 12.35 -11.52
CA GLY A 406 -15.44 13.45 -11.19
C GLY A 406 -14.15 13.61 -11.97
N GLU A 407 -13.78 12.65 -12.82
CA GLU A 407 -12.45 12.72 -13.42
C GLU A 407 -12.30 13.74 -14.56
N PRO A 408 -11.11 14.35 -14.68
CA PRO A 408 -9.93 14.15 -13.84
C PRO A 408 -10.01 14.89 -12.49
N GLU A 409 -9.51 14.27 -11.42
CA GLU A 409 -9.45 14.80 -10.04
C GLU A 409 -8.08 14.46 -9.40
N ILE A 410 -7.78 14.89 -8.16
CA ILE A 410 -6.59 14.43 -7.43
C ILE A 410 -6.94 13.07 -6.80
N PRO A 411 -6.35 11.95 -7.26
CA PRO A 411 -6.65 10.63 -6.72
C PRO A 411 -6.08 10.50 -5.32
N PHE A 412 -6.81 9.85 -4.43
CA PHE A 412 -6.30 9.39 -3.14
C PHE A 412 -6.35 7.87 -3.13
N VAL A 413 -5.23 7.25 -3.47
CA VAL A 413 -5.15 5.80 -3.64
C VAL A 413 -5.00 5.16 -2.27
N ILE A 414 -5.83 4.17 -1.96
CA ILE A 414 -5.70 3.28 -0.81
C ILE A 414 -5.70 1.85 -1.33
N GLY A 415 -4.67 1.09 -0.97
CA GLY A 415 -4.65 -0.36 -1.08
C GLY A 415 -4.48 -0.98 0.29
N GLU A 416 -5.45 -1.78 0.72
CA GLU A 416 -5.51 -2.42 2.03
C GLU A 416 -5.43 -3.95 1.94
N TRP A 417 -4.73 -4.54 2.91
CA TRP A 417 -4.74 -5.96 3.18
C TRP A 417 -5.31 -6.24 4.56
N ASP A 418 -6.27 -7.14 4.59
CA ASP A 418 -6.81 -7.72 5.81
C ASP A 418 -6.28 -9.14 5.99
N PHE A 419 -5.72 -9.42 7.17
CA PHE A 419 -5.13 -10.71 7.48
C PHE A 419 -5.14 -10.99 8.98
N MET A 420 -4.95 -12.26 9.31
CA MET A 420 -4.77 -12.72 10.69
C MET A 420 -3.29 -13.04 10.91
N LEU A 421 -2.79 -12.83 12.12
CA LEU A 421 -1.48 -13.32 12.57
C LEU A 421 -1.62 -14.23 13.80
N ASP A 422 -0.77 -15.24 13.91
CA ASP A 422 -0.77 -16.17 15.05
C ASP A 422 0.60 -16.81 15.27
N TYR A 423 0.90 -17.22 16.51
CA TYR A 423 2.03 -18.09 16.85
C TYR A 423 1.68 -19.58 16.75
N SER A 424 0.40 -19.94 16.76
CA SER A 424 -0.04 -21.33 16.72
C SER A 424 0.40 -22.03 15.43
N SER A 425 1.02 -23.20 15.58
CA SER A 425 1.31 -24.08 14.44
C SER A 425 0.08 -24.86 13.96
N GLU A 426 -1.05 -24.80 14.68
CA GLU A 426 -2.32 -25.42 14.28
C GLU A 426 -3.04 -24.60 13.21
N THR A 427 -2.71 -23.31 13.12
CA THR A 427 -3.21 -22.41 12.09
C THR A 427 -2.45 -22.66 10.79
N THR A 428 -3.13 -23.25 9.80
CA THR A 428 -2.49 -23.59 8.50
C THR A 428 -2.55 -22.46 7.48
N CYS A 429 -3.39 -21.46 7.70
CA CYS A 429 -3.73 -20.43 6.70
C CYS A 429 -3.00 -19.10 6.92
N TRP A 430 -2.36 -18.88 8.08
CA TRP A 430 -1.56 -17.71 8.40
C TRP A 430 -0.51 -18.02 9.48
N GLY A 431 0.38 -17.09 9.77
CA GLY A 431 1.45 -17.26 10.75
C GLY A 431 1.81 -15.97 11.47
N LYS A 432 3.03 -15.88 12.03
CA LYS A 432 3.47 -14.74 12.84
C LYS A 432 3.84 -13.47 12.07
N GLN A 433 3.72 -13.51 10.74
CA GLN A 433 4.12 -12.43 9.84
C GLN A 433 3.25 -12.43 8.59
N PHE A 434 2.93 -11.23 8.12
CA PHE A 434 2.37 -10.95 6.80
C PHE A 434 3.33 -10.08 6.01
N ARG A 435 3.35 -10.22 4.68
CA ARG A 435 4.14 -9.38 3.78
C ARG A 435 3.26 -8.79 2.69
N GLY A 436 3.03 -7.48 2.76
CA GLY A 436 2.57 -6.70 1.62
C GLY A 436 3.75 -6.29 0.73
N VAL A 437 3.51 -6.11 -0.56
CA VAL A 437 4.47 -5.63 -1.54
C VAL A 437 3.79 -4.54 -2.34
N THR A 438 4.46 -3.40 -2.49
CA THR A 438 4.04 -2.38 -3.45
C THR A 438 5.20 -2.00 -4.36
N VAL A 439 4.93 -1.93 -5.65
CA VAL A 439 5.84 -1.37 -6.66
C VAL A 439 5.29 -0.01 -7.05
N TYR A 440 6.04 1.06 -6.75
CA TYR A 440 5.69 2.41 -7.17
C TYR A 440 6.55 2.83 -8.35
N GLY A 441 5.99 3.64 -9.25
CA GLY A 441 6.78 4.28 -10.30
C GLY A 441 6.04 5.39 -11.03
N VAL A 442 6.79 6.14 -11.82
CA VAL A 442 6.27 7.17 -12.75
C VAL A 442 7.04 7.04 -14.06
N VAL A 443 6.30 6.96 -15.16
CA VAL A 443 6.79 6.73 -16.51
C VAL A 443 6.38 7.87 -17.44
N ASN A 444 6.93 7.89 -18.65
CA ASN A 444 6.34 8.70 -19.71
C ASN A 444 4.96 8.12 -20.06
N PHE A 445 4.03 8.98 -20.50
CA PHE A 445 2.80 8.52 -21.13
C PHE A 445 3.09 7.96 -22.52
N HIS A 446 2.56 6.77 -22.83
CA HIS A 446 2.67 6.15 -24.16
C HIS A 446 1.30 5.86 -24.76
N ASP A 447 0.56 4.96 -24.15
CA ASP A 447 -0.68 4.40 -24.67
C ASP A 447 -1.73 4.15 -23.56
N ALA A 448 -1.49 4.64 -22.35
CA ALA A 448 -2.46 4.55 -21.26
C ALA A 448 -3.79 5.21 -21.67
N ASP A 449 -4.90 4.60 -21.27
CA ASP A 449 -6.23 5.19 -21.44
C ASP A 449 -7.07 5.00 -20.19
N ASP A 450 -8.02 5.91 -20.03
CA ASP A 450 -9.04 5.87 -19.00
C ASP A 450 -10.39 6.16 -19.65
N VAL A 451 -11.40 5.36 -19.31
CA VAL A 451 -12.72 5.42 -19.93
C VAL A 451 -13.42 6.76 -19.68
N GLN A 452 -13.08 7.49 -18.62
CA GLN A 452 -13.53 8.88 -18.37
C GLN A 452 -12.73 9.92 -19.16
N GLY A 453 -11.49 9.61 -19.54
CA GLY A 453 -10.63 10.44 -20.37
C GLY A 453 -11.07 10.57 -21.83
N ASN A 454 -11.97 9.69 -22.28
CA ASN A 454 -12.55 9.67 -23.62
C ASN A 454 -11.47 9.65 -24.71
N ASP A 455 -10.75 8.52 -24.81
CA ASP A 455 -9.72 8.24 -25.83
C ASP A 455 -8.46 9.12 -25.66
N LEU A 456 -7.78 9.00 -24.52
CA LEU A 456 -6.56 9.75 -24.22
C LEU A 456 -5.40 9.38 -25.14
N ASN A 457 -5.35 8.12 -25.58
CA ASN A 457 -4.30 7.58 -26.46
C ASN A 457 -4.57 7.85 -27.97
N ASN A 458 -5.76 8.34 -28.33
CA ASN A 458 -6.21 8.64 -29.70
C ASN A 458 -6.23 7.42 -30.63
N ASP A 459 -6.59 6.25 -30.13
CA ASP A 459 -6.71 5.02 -30.90
C ASP A 459 -8.13 4.73 -31.42
N LEU A 460 -9.09 5.64 -31.12
CA LEU A 460 -10.51 5.59 -31.46
C LEU A 460 -11.33 4.56 -30.67
N VAL A 461 -10.78 4.05 -29.58
CA VAL A 461 -11.45 3.19 -28.61
C VAL A 461 -11.56 3.96 -27.28
N VAL A 462 -12.56 3.61 -26.47
CA VAL A 462 -12.76 4.24 -25.15
C VAL A 462 -12.73 3.11 -24.13
N GLU A 463 -11.63 3.03 -23.38
CA GLU A 463 -11.35 1.93 -22.46
C GLU A 463 -10.43 2.34 -21.31
N ASN A 464 -10.23 1.40 -20.39
CA ASN A 464 -9.13 1.47 -19.45
C ASN A 464 -7.96 0.65 -20.02
N GLN A 465 -6.85 1.31 -20.35
CA GLN A 465 -5.65 0.68 -20.89
C GLN A 465 -4.43 0.98 -20.02
N ILE A 466 -3.70 -0.08 -19.65
CA ILE A 466 -2.47 0.04 -18.88
C ILE A 466 -1.34 0.51 -19.80
N ASP A 467 -0.56 1.50 -19.37
CA ASP A 467 0.61 1.97 -20.10
C ASP A 467 1.60 0.82 -20.38
N MET A 468 2.11 0.78 -21.60
CA MET A 468 3.04 -0.26 -22.03
C MET A 468 4.36 -0.26 -21.25
N GLU A 469 4.86 0.90 -20.79
CA GLU A 469 6.08 0.96 -19.99
C GLU A 469 5.83 0.42 -18.57
N ILE A 470 4.64 0.65 -18.01
CA ILE A 470 4.21 0.07 -16.73
C ILE A 470 4.17 -1.44 -16.85
N THR A 471 3.50 -1.97 -17.87
CA THR A 471 3.44 -3.42 -18.13
C THR A 471 4.83 -4.03 -18.25
N TYR A 472 5.73 -3.40 -19.02
CA TYR A 472 7.11 -3.85 -19.18
C TYR A 472 7.87 -3.96 -17.85
N GLN A 473 7.76 -2.94 -17.00
CA GLN A 473 8.44 -2.89 -15.71
C GLN A 473 7.85 -3.91 -14.73
N LEU A 474 6.52 -3.97 -14.61
CA LEU A 474 5.84 -4.91 -13.73
C LEU A 474 6.04 -6.37 -14.14
N ASP A 475 6.17 -6.68 -15.43
CA ASP A 475 6.52 -8.03 -15.88
C ASP A 475 7.92 -8.44 -15.40
N GLU A 476 8.90 -7.53 -15.32
CA GLU A 476 10.22 -7.87 -14.76
C GLU A 476 10.18 -8.16 -13.26
N VAL A 477 9.21 -7.59 -12.53
CA VAL A 477 9.03 -7.79 -11.09
C VAL A 477 8.18 -9.02 -10.79
N PHE A 478 7.01 -9.11 -11.41
CA PHE A 478 5.97 -10.09 -11.10
C PHE A 478 6.00 -11.33 -11.99
N ASN A 479 6.62 -11.25 -13.17
CA ASN A 479 6.77 -12.35 -14.12
C ASN A 479 8.21 -12.44 -14.67
N PRO A 480 9.25 -12.42 -13.82
CA PRO A 480 10.63 -12.41 -14.27
C PRO A 480 10.94 -13.62 -15.15
N TRP A 481 11.82 -13.41 -16.13
CA TRP A 481 12.18 -14.45 -17.09
C TRP A 481 12.72 -15.69 -16.37
N ASP A 482 12.10 -16.85 -16.62
CA ASP A 482 12.63 -18.12 -16.15
C ASP A 482 14.03 -18.34 -16.73
N LEU A 483 15.03 -18.43 -15.86
CA LEU A 483 16.42 -18.65 -16.26
C LEU A 483 16.59 -19.94 -17.06
N TYR A 484 15.80 -20.97 -16.80
CA TYR A 484 15.82 -22.21 -17.56
C TYR A 484 15.33 -21.99 -18.99
N GLN A 485 14.21 -21.29 -19.20
CA GLN A 485 13.73 -20.88 -20.51
C GLN A 485 14.69 -19.91 -21.22
N ALA A 486 15.35 -19.03 -20.45
CA ALA A 486 16.31 -18.08 -21.00
C ALA A 486 17.56 -18.77 -21.60
N VAL A 487 17.94 -19.95 -21.11
CA VAL A 487 19.06 -20.72 -21.68
C VAL A 487 18.62 -21.85 -22.62
N HIS A 488 17.37 -22.31 -22.55
CA HIS A 488 16.79 -23.32 -23.44
C HIS A 488 15.74 -22.69 -24.35
N LYS A 489 16.21 -22.08 -25.46
CA LYS A 489 15.36 -21.38 -26.42
C LYS A 489 15.07 -22.26 -27.64
N ASP A 490 13.80 -22.36 -28.03
CA ASP A 490 13.38 -22.97 -29.31
C ASP A 490 13.79 -22.13 -30.52
N THR A 491 14.16 -20.87 -30.28
CA THR A 491 14.42 -19.84 -31.28
C THR A 491 15.78 -19.18 -31.05
N LYS A 492 16.43 -18.75 -32.12
CA LYS A 492 17.69 -18.00 -32.08
C LYS A 492 17.55 -16.66 -32.78
N ARG A 493 18.32 -15.67 -32.36
CA ARG A 493 18.43 -14.39 -33.08
C ARG A 493 19.48 -14.52 -34.17
N TRP A 494 19.18 -13.96 -35.34
CA TRP A 494 20.11 -13.86 -36.46
C TRP A 494 20.15 -12.41 -36.92
N VAL A 495 21.35 -11.84 -37.00
CA VAL A 495 21.55 -10.51 -37.62
C VAL A 495 22.10 -10.76 -39.01
N GLN A 496 21.33 -10.36 -40.02
CA GLN A 496 21.76 -10.39 -41.41
C GLN A 496 22.08 -8.97 -41.86
N PHE A 497 23.28 -8.78 -42.38
CA PHE A 497 23.71 -7.50 -42.94
C PHE A 497 23.38 -7.46 -44.43
N TYR A 498 22.84 -6.32 -44.89
CA TYR A 498 22.68 -6.03 -46.31
C TYR A 498 23.50 -4.79 -46.66
N ASN A 499 24.43 -4.93 -47.61
CA ASN A 499 25.22 -3.80 -48.09
C ASN A 499 24.46 -3.08 -49.21
N VAL A 500 24.05 -1.84 -48.94
CA VAL A 500 23.40 -0.97 -49.93
C VAL A 500 24.36 -0.70 -51.09
N THR A 501 23.90 -1.00 -52.31
CA THR A 501 24.68 -0.80 -53.54
C THR A 501 24.35 0.53 -54.21
N ALA A 502 25.20 1.00 -55.13
CA ALA A 502 24.92 2.19 -55.94
C ALA A 502 23.63 2.06 -56.76
N THR A 503 23.26 0.83 -57.16
CA THR A 503 22.01 0.52 -57.86
C THR A 503 20.80 0.72 -56.95
N ASP A 504 20.89 0.34 -55.68
CA ASP A 504 19.81 0.51 -54.71
C ASP A 504 19.53 1.99 -54.46
N VAL A 505 20.59 2.79 -54.31
CA VAL A 505 20.48 4.26 -54.20
C VAL A 505 19.84 4.88 -55.44
N ALA A 506 20.24 4.44 -56.64
CA ALA A 506 19.65 4.91 -57.89
C ALA A 506 18.16 4.53 -58.01
N ASN A 507 17.78 3.34 -57.55
CA ASN A 507 16.40 2.86 -57.54
C ASN A 507 15.53 3.60 -56.50
N ALA A 508 16.08 3.90 -55.33
CA ALA A 508 15.40 4.69 -54.30
C ALA A 508 15.07 6.10 -54.79
N ASN A 509 15.99 6.74 -55.53
CA ASN A 509 15.75 8.05 -56.18
C ASN A 509 14.62 8.01 -57.23
N LEU A 510 14.25 6.82 -57.71
CA LEU A 510 13.13 6.59 -58.63
C LEU A 510 11.86 6.12 -57.90
N GLY A 511 11.83 6.13 -56.56
CA GLY A 511 10.71 5.67 -55.75
C GLY A 511 10.50 4.15 -55.75
N LYS A 512 11.50 3.36 -56.18
CA LYS A 512 11.39 1.90 -56.18
C LYS A 512 11.76 1.34 -54.79
N PRO A 513 10.93 0.47 -54.20
CA PRO A 513 11.23 -0.14 -52.91
C PRO A 513 12.42 -1.10 -53.02
N LEU A 514 13.23 -1.14 -51.95
CA LEU A 514 14.30 -2.11 -51.77
C LEU A 514 13.71 -3.40 -51.17
N ASN A 515 13.81 -4.51 -51.90
CA ASN A 515 13.41 -5.82 -51.41
C ASN A 515 14.64 -6.58 -50.93
N ILE A 516 14.72 -6.83 -49.63
CA ILE A 516 15.78 -7.64 -49.01
C ILE A 516 15.21 -9.04 -48.77
N THR A 517 15.75 -10.04 -49.45
CA THR A 517 15.42 -11.45 -49.18
C THR A 517 16.29 -11.95 -48.03
N LEU A 518 15.66 -12.36 -46.93
CA LEU A 518 16.36 -12.94 -45.79
C LEU A 518 16.83 -14.36 -46.11
N GLU A 519 18.07 -14.69 -45.75
CA GLU A 519 18.67 -16.02 -45.95
C GLU A 519 18.20 -17.02 -44.88
N HIS A 520 17.71 -16.52 -43.74
CA HIS A 520 17.23 -17.33 -42.64
C HIS A 520 15.72 -17.21 -42.48
N SER A 521 15.02 -18.25 -42.92
CA SER A 521 13.56 -18.41 -42.83
C SER A 521 13.20 -19.80 -42.27
N PRO A 522 12.04 -19.98 -41.61
CA PRO A 522 11.02 -18.98 -41.33
C PRO A 522 11.43 -18.01 -40.21
N VAL A 523 10.99 -16.76 -40.33
CA VAL A 523 11.04 -15.76 -39.25
C VAL A 523 9.75 -15.82 -38.45
N LEU A 524 9.84 -15.62 -37.14
CA LEU A 524 8.66 -15.45 -36.31
C LEU A 524 8.14 -14.03 -36.48
N LYS A 525 6.87 -13.89 -36.89
CA LYS A 525 6.18 -12.61 -36.95
C LYS A 525 5.46 -12.39 -35.63
N ALA A 526 5.88 -11.40 -34.84
CA ALA A 526 5.11 -11.02 -33.65
C ALA A 526 3.84 -10.28 -34.07
N ALA A 527 2.76 -10.44 -33.28
CA ALA A 527 1.52 -9.71 -33.48
C ALA A 527 1.66 -8.21 -33.18
N VAL A 528 2.56 -7.85 -32.26
CA VAL A 528 2.88 -6.48 -31.87
C VAL A 528 4.40 -6.30 -31.96
N TRP A 529 4.84 -5.32 -32.74
CA TRP A 529 6.26 -5.07 -33.07
C TRP A 529 7.13 -4.78 -31.85
N GLU A 530 6.55 -4.11 -30.85
CA GLU A 530 7.22 -3.55 -29.68
C GLU A 530 7.16 -4.46 -28.45
N ARG A 531 6.43 -5.58 -28.54
CA ARG A 531 6.27 -6.52 -27.42
C ARG A 531 7.63 -6.95 -26.88
N TYR A 532 7.83 -6.75 -25.57
CA TYR A 532 9.02 -7.16 -24.86
C TYR A 532 9.33 -8.64 -25.13
N CYS A 533 10.62 -8.94 -25.36
CA CYS A 533 11.11 -10.30 -25.61
C CYS A 533 10.40 -11.09 -26.74
N SER A 534 9.74 -10.42 -27.70
CA SER A 534 9.23 -11.11 -28.88
C SER A 534 10.35 -11.43 -29.88
N PHE A 535 10.27 -12.59 -30.52
CA PHE A 535 11.17 -13.03 -31.59
C PHE A 535 10.75 -12.46 -32.95
N SER A 536 10.38 -11.18 -33.01
CA SER A 536 10.02 -10.54 -34.29
C SER A 536 11.25 -10.16 -35.10
N GLU A 537 11.13 -10.19 -36.42
CA GLU A 537 12.07 -9.51 -37.31
C GLU A 537 12.14 -8.02 -36.95
N ARG A 538 13.34 -7.42 -37.03
CA ARG A 538 13.54 -5.98 -36.87
C ARG A 538 14.50 -5.50 -37.94
N VAL A 539 14.14 -4.44 -38.66
CA VAL A 539 15.05 -3.70 -39.55
C VAL A 539 15.61 -2.55 -38.71
N LEU A 540 16.92 -2.55 -38.49
CA LEU A 540 17.66 -1.54 -37.73
C LEU A 540 18.39 -0.58 -38.66
#